data_AF-A0A2G9FYW0-F1
#
_entry.id   AF-A0A2G9FYW0-F1
#
_cell.length_a   1.000
_cell.length_b   1.000
_cell.length_c   1.000
_cell.angle_alpha   90.00
_cell.angle_beta   90.00
_cell.angle_gamma   90.00
#
_symmetry.space_group_name_H-M   'P 1'
#
loop_
_entity.id
_entity.type
_entity.pdbx_description
1 polymer ?
#
loop_
_entity_poly.entity_id
_entity_poly.type
_entity_poly.pdbx_seq_one_letter_code
_entity_poly.pdbx_strand_id
1 'polypeptide(L)' 'MRFVSAAIIFFIILTVSSGLNDEVSVWIPEHRCLAKTNSGKCNSYRCMQKCSGKPLGRGRCRGNYCICTYYCHQPPK' A
#
# COMPACT_ATOMS: atom_id res chain seq x y z
N MET A 1 -26.67 2.60 -34.38
CA MET A 1 -26.33 2.52 -32.95
C MET A 1 -25.50 1.25 -32.66
N ARG A 2 -24.29 1.12 -33.21
CA ARG A 2 -23.40 -0.06 -32.95
C ARG A 2 -21.95 0.31 -32.60
N PHE A 3 -21.58 1.60 -32.72
CA PHE A 3 -20.24 2.10 -32.42
C PHE A 3 -20.07 2.61 -30.98
N VAL A 4 -21.19 2.93 -30.29
CA VAL A 4 -21.18 3.44 -28.90
C VAL A 4 -20.67 2.37 -27.92
N SER A 5 -21.00 1.10 -28.15
CA SER A 5 -20.53 -0.01 -27.30
C SER A 5 -19.01 -0.20 -27.33
N ALA A 6 -18.36 -0.06 -28.48
CA ALA A 6 -16.91 -0.29 -28.58
C ALA A 6 -16.11 0.81 -27.86
N ALA A 7 -16.56 2.06 -27.98
CA ALA A 7 -15.95 3.18 -27.26
C ALA A 7 -16.08 3.02 -25.73
N ILE A 8 -17.28 2.62 -25.25
CA ILE A 8 -17.51 2.39 -23.82
C ILE A 8 -16.61 1.26 -23.30
N ILE A 9 -16.49 0.15 -24.04
CA ILE A 9 -15.62 -0.97 -23.65
C ILE A 9 -14.16 -0.52 -23.58
N PHE A 10 -13.69 0.29 -24.53
CA PHE A 10 -12.33 0.83 -24.51
C PHE A 10 -12.05 1.71 -23.29
N PHE A 11 -13.01 2.57 -22.91
CA PHE A 11 -12.91 3.40 -21.70
C PHE A 11 -12.86 2.56 -20.41
N ILE A 12 -13.61 1.46 -20.33
CA ILE A 12 -13.57 0.55 -19.18
C ILE A 12 -12.21 -0.15 -19.05
N ILE A 13 -11.58 -0.52 -20.17
CA ILE A 13 -10.25 -1.17 -20.15
C ILE A 13 -9.17 -0.18 -19.65
N LEU A 14 -9.26 1.09 -20.06
CA LEU A 14 -8.30 2.12 -19.63
C LEU A 14 -8.39 2.42 -18.13
N THR A 15 -9.59 2.42 -17.52
CA THR A 15 -9.74 2.71 -16.08
C THR A 15 -9.25 1.58 -15.18
N VAL A 16 -9.25 0.33 -15.63
CA VAL A 16 -8.73 -0.82 -14.86
C VAL A 16 -7.19 -0.84 -14.86
N SER A 17 -6.56 -0.26 -15.89
CA SER A 17 -5.10 -0.28 -16.08
C SER A 17 -4.34 0.60 -15.08
N SER A 18 -5.00 1.59 -14.47
CA SER A 18 -4.38 2.58 -13.56
C SER A 18 -4.14 2.06 -12.13
N GLY A 19 -4.46 0.80 -11.84
CA GLY A 19 -4.56 0.28 -10.47
C GLY A 19 -3.37 -0.55 -9.93
N LEU A 20 -2.29 -0.73 -10.69
CA LEU A 20 -1.16 -1.58 -10.30
C LEU A 20 0.19 -0.84 -10.40
N ASN A 21 0.27 0.32 -9.74
CA ASN A 21 1.59 0.86 -9.37
C ASN A 21 1.96 0.28 -8.00
N ASP A 22 2.31 -1.00 -7.96
CA ASP A 22 3.25 -1.44 -6.94
C ASP A 22 4.59 -0.81 -7.33
N GLU A 23 4.80 0.44 -6.93
CA GLU A 23 6.14 1.00 -6.82
C GLU A 23 6.95 0.00 -5.98
N VAL A 24 7.75 -0.82 -6.66
CA VAL A 24 8.80 -1.61 -6.03
C VAL A 24 9.87 -0.62 -5.63
N SER A 25 9.57 0.16 -4.59
CA SER A 25 10.58 0.92 -3.86
C SER A 25 11.56 -0.13 -3.36
N VAL A 26 12.80 -0.10 -3.84
CA VAL A 26 13.86 -1.00 -3.38
C VAL A 26 14.15 -0.59 -1.93
N TRP A 27 13.63 -1.37 -0.98
CA TRP A 27 13.83 -1.12 0.45
C TRP A 27 15.23 -1.58 0.84
N ILE A 28 16.04 -0.67 1.40
CA ILE A 28 17.35 -1.02 1.97
C ILE A 28 17.10 -1.81 3.27
N PRO A 29 17.42 -3.12 3.33
CA PRO A 29 17.01 -3.98 4.43
C PRO A 29 17.59 -3.54 5.78
N GLU A 30 18.82 -3.03 5.81
CA GLU A 30 19.52 -2.55 7.01
C GLU A 30 18.79 -1.39 7.71
N HIS A 31 18.01 -0.60 6.98
CA HIS A 31 17.33 0.60 7.52
C HIS A 31 15.86 0.34 7.84
N ARG A 32 15.39 -0.88 7.57
CA ARG A 32 13.99 -1.26 7.70
C ARG A 32 13.68 -1.68 9.13
N CYS A 33 12.62 -1.11 9.67
CA CYS A 33 12.05 -1.49 10.95
C CYS A 33 10.63 -2.00 10.83
N LEU A 34 10.29 -2.87 11.77
CA LEU A 34 9.01 -3.54 11.87
C LEU A 34 8.44 -3.27 13.26
N ALA A 35 7.23 -2.71 13.32
CA ALA A 35 6.46 -2.64 14.54
C ALA A 35 5.22 -3.53 14.41
N LYS A 36 5.05 -4.46 15.35
CA LYS A 36 3.91 -5.36 15.41
C LYS A 36 3.03 -4.96 16.59
N THR A 37 1.77 -4.68 16.33
CA THR A 37 0.79 -4.32 17.37
C THR A 37 -0.42 -5.24 17.30
N ASN A 38 -0.77 -5.88 18.41
CA ASN A 38 -2.03 -6.61 18.49
C ASN A 38 -3.19 -5.63 18.46
N SER A 39 -4.09 -5.78 17.48
CA SER A 39 -5.25 -4.90 17.31
C SER A 39 -6.57 -5.66 17.51
N GLY A 40 -6.55 -6.93 17.91
CA GLY A 40 -7.75 -7.76 17.99
C GLY A 40 -8.36 -7.96 16.60
N LYS A 41 -9.30 -7.11 16.19
CA LYS A 41 -9.76 -7.05 14.79
C LYS A 41 -8.91 -6.04 14.02
N CYS A 42 -7.95 -6.54 13.25
CA CYS A 42 -7.09 -5.65 12.46
C CYS A 42 -7.90 -4.96 11.36
N ASN A 43 -7.97 -3.63 11.43
CA ASN A 43 -8.54 -2.78 10.39
C ASN A 43 -7.39 -2.23 9.54
N SER A 44 -7.37 -2.57 8.24
CA SER A 44 -6.30 -2.20 7.31
C SER A 44 -6.15 -0.68 7.15
N TYR A 45 -7.25 0.05 7.07
CA TYR A 45 -7.25 1.51 6.98
C TYR A 45 -6.65 2.14 8.25
N ARG A 46 -7.11 1.71 9.43
CA ARG A 46 -6.58 2.20 10.72
C ARG A 46 -5.12 1.81 10.91
N CYS A 47 -4.74 0.61 10.48
CA CYS A 47 -3.36 0.13 10.52
C CYS A 47 -2.46 1.01 9.63
N MET A 48 -2.88 1.27 8.39
CA MET A 48 -2.15 2.14 7.46
C MET A 48 -2.02 3.56 7.98
N GLN A 49 -3.11 4.15 8.50
CA GLN A 49 -3.10 5.51 9.08
C GLN A 49 -2.19 5.61 10.32
N LYS A 50 -2.13 4.57 11.16
CA LYS A 50 -1.17 4.53 12.28
C LYS A 50 0.28 4.48 11.78
N CYS A 51 0.53 3.73 10.70
CA CYS A 51 1.87 3.59 10.16
C CYS A 51 2.32 4.79 9.31
N SER A 52 1.40 5.58 8.75
CA SER A 52 1.75 6.73 7.89
C SER A 52 2.45 7.86 8.63
N GLY A 53 2.38 7.89 9.97
CA GLY A 53 3.18 8.81 10.79
C GLY A 53 4.66 8.43 10.88
N LYS A 54 5.06 7.27 10.35
CA LYS A 54 6.46 6.83 10.25
C LYS A 54 7.02 7.17 8.85
N PRO A 55 8.32 7.42 8.72
CA PRO A 55 8.95 7.73 7.43
C PRO A 55 8.77 6.57 6.44
N LEU A 56 8.11 6.87 5.31
CA LEU A 56 7.65 5.91 4.30
C LEU A 56 6.88 4.72 4.90
N GLY A 57 6.23 4.92 6.05
CA GLY A 57 5.62 3.85 6.80
C GLY A 57 4.41 3.24 6.09
N ARG A 58 4.44 1.92 5.90
CA ARG A 58 3.34 1.15 5.29
C ARG A 58 2.81 0.12 6.28
N GLY A 59 1.51 0.21 6.56
CA GLY A 59 0.81 -0.71 7.45
C GLY A 59 0.13 -1.83 6.69
N ARG A 60 0.23 -3.06 7.20
CA ARG A 60 -0.50 -4.23 6.70
C ARG A 60 -1.04 -5.07 7.85
N CYS A 61 -2.28 -5.54 7.71
CA CYS A 61 -2.85 -6.51 8.64
C CYS A 61 -2.33 -7.91 8.36
N ARG A 62 -1.97 -8.64 9.42
CA ARG A 62 -1.76 -10.10 9.41
C ARG A 62 -2.55 -10.72 10.56
N GLY A 63 -3.70 -11.31 10.24
CA GLY A 63 -4.66 -11.78 11.22
C GLY A 63 -5.10 -10.64 12.15
N ASN A 64 -4.90 -10.84 13.45
CA ASN A 64 -5.26 -9.87 14.49
C ASN A 64 -4.19 -8.79 14.74
N TYR A 65 -3.09 -8.82 14.00
CA TYR A 65 -1.97 -7.91 14.16
C TYR A 65 -1.91 -6.88 13.04
N CYS A 66 -1.60 -5.65 13.41
CA CYS A 66 -1.12 -4.62 12.50
C CYS A 66 0.41 -4.67 12.45
N ILE A 67 0.97 -4.80 11.26
CA ILE A 67 2.41 -4.76 11.01
C ILE A 67 2.72 -3.46 10.28
N CYS A 68 3.42 -2.54 10.94
CA CYS A 68 4.01 -1.38 10.31
C CYS A 68 5.42 -1.72 9.82
N THR A 69 5.68 -1.55 8.53
CA THR A 69 7.03 -1.47 7.97
C THR A 69 7.39 -0.01 7.76
N TYR A 70 8.54 0.45 8.23
CA TYR A 70 9.00 1.83 8.06
C TYR A 70 10.53 1.92 8.10
N TYR A 71 11.09 3.07 7.72
CA TYR A 71 12.54 3.31 7.85
C TYR A 71 12.89 3.79 9.27
N CYS A 72 13.78 3.10 9.98
CA CYS A 72 14.27 3.59 11.27
C CYS A 72 15.28 4.73 11.11
N HIS A 73 16.09 4.64 10.06
CA HIS A 73 17.07 5.65 9.68
C HIS A 73 16.72 6.16 8.30
N GLN A 74 16.86 7.46 8.08
CA GLN A 74 16.62 8.06 6.79
C GLN A 74 17.60 7.42 5.79
N PRO A 75 17.12 6.76 4.72
CA PRO A 75 18.01 6.14 3.76
C PRO A 75 18.92 7.22 3.15
N PRO A 76 20.18 6.88 2.82
CA PRO A 76 21.07 7.82 2.15
C PRO A 76 20.40 8.35 0.87
N LYS A 77 20.54 9.65 0.62
CA LYS A 77 20.02 10.34 -0.57
C LYS A 77 20.90 10.05 -1.78
#